data_AF-A0A3C1GVH7-F1
#
_entry.id   AF-A0A3C1GVH7-F1
#
_cell.length_a   1.000
_cell.length_b   1.000
_cell.length_c   1.000
_cell.angle_alpha   90.00
_cell.angle_beta   90.00
_cell.angle_gamma   90.00
#
_symmetry.space_group_name_H-M   'P 1'
#
loop_
_entity.id
_entity.type
_entity.pdbx_description
1 polymer ?
#
loop_
_entity_poly.entity_id
_entity_poly.type
_entity_poly.pdbx_seq_one_letter_code
_entity_poly.pdbx_strand_id
1 'polypeptide(L)'
;MAGLSFAIVLNQTLTSMENNVAVQRTISDQRLYEYGTDMGRKLEAYLRKIPDMENIPIYITLYNSSSADATLPGKFIADGYFTGRAGQFAKNTEQWVLFPSDAAETLDSVTSSEMKSVRTALKEFIPETIAIVGQARFVDRKLDFLRINVVIQAKTYAEIHALTQYLGSLLENFSDKGAIIVANVKNYNDTVAIIQRDADGDLTVIYTY
;
A
#
# COMPACT_ATOMS: atom_id res chain seq x y z
N MET A 1 16.23 -12.55 -23.84
CA MET A 1 15.56 -12.16 -22.58
C MET A 1 16.12 -10.80 -22.16
N ALA A 2 15.28 -9.79 -21.88
CA ALA A 2 15.74 -8.41 -21.67
C ALA A 2 16.08 -8.08 -20.20
N GLY A 3 15.70 -8.94 -19.26
CA GLY A 3 15.94 -8.79 -17.83
C GLY A 3 15.13 -9.79 -17.02
N LEU A 4 15.43 -9.88 -15.73
CA LEU A 4 14.68 -10.70 -14.76
C LEU A 4 14.41 -9.90 -13.50
N SER A 5 13.28 -10.19 -12.86
CA SER A 5 12.88 -9.58 -11.59
C SER A 5 12.50 -10.66 -10.58
N PHE A 6 13.01 -10.54 -9.36
CA PHE A 6 12.72 -11.43 -8.25
C PHE A 6 12.27 -10.63 -7.03
N ALA A 7 11.35 -11.21 -6.25
CA ALA A 7 10.99 -10.70 -4.93
C ALA A 7 11.34 -11.76 -3.88
N ILE A 8 12.09 -11.37 -2.85
CA ILE A 8 12.33 -12.19 -1.67
C ILE A 8 11.37 -11.72 -0.59
N VAL A 9 10.44 -12.59 -0.22
CA VAL A 9 9.45 -12.33 0.83
C VAL A 9 10.00 -12.81 2.17
N LEU A 10 10.07 -11.90 3.13
CA LEU A 10 10.61 -12.13 4.46
C LEU A 10 9.50 -11.98 5.50
N ASN A 11 9.50 -12.84 6.51
CA ASN A 11 8.56 -12.74 7.62
C ASN A 11 9.25 -12.07 8.81
N GLN A 12 8.72 -10.93 9.27
CA GLN A 12 9.21 -10.25 10.46
C GLN A 12 8.85 -10.99 11.76
N THR A 13 7.72 -11.68 11.75
CA THR A 13 7.20 -12.39 12.90
C THR A 13 7.34 -13.89 12.69
N LEU A 14 7.99 -14.56 13.64
CA LEU A 14 8.12 -16.01 13.68
C LEU A 14 7.32 -16.55 14.87
N THR A 15 6.50 -17.57 14.61
CA THR A 15 5.76 -18.27 15.65
C THR A 15 6.32 -19.68 15.80
N SER A 16 6.72 -20.05 17.01
CA SER A 16 7.23 -21.39 17.35
C SER A 16 6.48 -21.96 18.55
N MET A 17 6.32 -23.28 18.59
CA MET A 17 5.73 -23.96 19.75
C MET A 17 6.82 -24.30 20.77
N GLU A 18 6.74 -23.72 21.97
CA GLU A 18 7.61 -24.04 23.10
C GLU A 18 6.73 -24.59 24.23
N ASN A 19 6.98 -25.82 24.69
CA ASN A 19 6.15 -26.49 25.72
C ASN A 19 4.64 -26.46 25.41
N ASN A 20 4.27 -26.67 24.14
CA ASN A 20 2.89 -26.63 23.66
C ASN A 20 2.22 -25.24 23.73
N VAL A 21 3.01 -24.17 23.89
CA VAL A 21 2.56 -22.78 23.87
C VAL A 21 3.15 -22.07 22.65
N ALA A 22 2.33 -21.30 21.93
CA ALA A 22 2.79 -20.49 20.82
C ALA A 22 3.60 -19.29 21.34
N VAL A 23 4.88 -19.21 20.97
CA VAL A 23 5.79 -18.12 21.29
C VAL A 23 6.08 -17.34 20.01
N GLN A 24 5.81 -16.04 20.06
CA GLN A 24 6.04 -15.12 18.94
C GLN A 24 7.34 -14.35 19.14
N ARG A 25 8.19 -14.33 18.11
CA ARG A 25 9.45 -13.58 18.09
C ARG A 25 9.44 -12.60 16.92
N THR A 26 9.81 -11.35 17.20
CA THR A 26 9.89 -10.28 16.19
C THR A 26 11.35 -10.04 15.81
N ILE A 27 11.63 -10.07 14.52
CA ILE A 27 12.93 -9.73 13.94
C ILE A 27 12.95 -8.21 13.70
N SER A 28 14.05 -7.54 14.06
CA SER A 28 14.18 -6.12 13.79
C SER A 28 14.32 -5.84 12.28
N ASP A 29 13.84 -4.67 11.83
CA ASP A 29 13.95 -4.22 10.44
C ASP A 29 15.41 -4.27 9.94
N GLN A 30 16.37 -3.92 10.79
CA GLN A 30 17.80 -3.98 10.46
C GLN A 30 18.28 -5.42 10.21
N ARG A 31 17.87 -6.39 11.03
CA ARG A 31 18.23 -7.80 10.83
C ARG A 31 17.56 -8.39 9.59
N LEU A 32 16.30 -8.02 9.33
CA LEU A 32 15.61 -8.42 8.09
C LEU A 32 16.34 -7.89 6.86
N TYR A 33 16.78 -6.63 6.88
CA TYR A 33 17.57 -6.03 5.82
C TYR A 33 18.91 -6.77 5.61
N GLU A 34 19.68 -7.01 6.67
CA GLU A 34 20.96 -7.72 6.60
C GLU A 34 20.78 -9.13 6.03
N TYR A 35 19.81 -9.89 6.55
CA TYR A 35 19.53 -11.23 6.09
C TYR A 35 19.05 -11.25 4.63
N GLY A 36 18.08 -10.40 4.28
CA GLY A 36 17.50 -10.37 2.95
C GLY A 36 18.49 -9.92 1.88
N THR A 37 19.37 -8.97 2.18
CA THR A 37 20.41 -8.53 1.24
C THR A 37 21.49 -9.59 1.03
N ASP A 38 21.88 -10.34 2.08
CA ASP A 38 22.76 -11.51 1.94
C ASP A 38 22.12 -12.61 1.07
N MET A 39 20.84 -12.92 1.30
CA MET A 39 20.09 -13.88 0.48
C MET A 39 19.97 -13.41 -0.98
N GLY A 40 19.69 -12.12 -1.20
CA GLY A 40 19.62 -11.53 -2.53
C GLY A 40 20.94 -11.61 -3.29
N ARG A 41 22.08 -11.39 -2.62
CA ARG A 41 23.42 -11.56 -3.22
C ARG A 41 23.71 -13.01 -3.56
N LYS A 42 23.32 -13.96 -2.70
CA LYS A 42 23.47 -15.39 -2.98
C LYS A 42 22.63 -15.83 -4.18
N LEU A 43 21.39 -15.32 -4.28
CA LEU A 43 20.51 -15.57 -5.42
C LEU A 43 21.11 -15.01 -6.71
N GLU A 44 21.56 -13.75 -6.71
CA GLU A 44 22.22 -13.14 -7.87
C GLU A 44 23.43 -13.97 -8.32
N ALA A 45 24.34 -14.31 -7.40
CA ALA A 45 25.52 -15.10 -7.69
C ALA A 45 25.20 -16.52 -8.20
N TYR A 46 24.10 -17.11 -7.75
CA TYR A 46 23.61 -18.39 -8.26
C TYR A 46 23.10 -18.28 -9.69
N LEU A 47 22.25 -17.27 -9.97
CA LEU A 47 21.68 -17.04 -11.31
C LEU A 47 22.77 -16.80 -12.36
N ARG A 48 23.85 -16.09 -12.00
CA ARG A 48 25.00 -15.85 -12.89
C ARG A 48 25.77 -17.11 -13.31
N LYS A 49 25.56 -18.25 -12.64
CA LYS A 49 26.19 -19.53 -13.01
C LYS A 49 25.37 -20.32 -14.03
N ILE A 50 24.14 -19.90 -14.30
CA ILE A 50 23.27 -20.53 -15.29
C ILE A 50 23.72 -20.04 -16.68
N PRO A 51 23.90 -20.93 -17.67
CA PRO A 51 24.26 -20.53 -19.03
C PRO A 51 23.32 -19.44 -19.58
N ASP A 52 23.88 -18.48 -20.30
CA ASP A 52 23.19 -17.34 -20.92
C ASP A 52 22.64 -16.29 -19.95
N MET A 53 22.97 -16.37 -18.65
CA MET A 53 22.52 -15.42 -17.62
C MET A 53 23.61 -14.46 -17.13
N GLU A 54 24.83 -14.55 -17.66
CA GLU A 54 26.01 -13.85 -17.15
C GLU A 54 25.86 -12.33 -17.19
N ASN A 55 25.17 -11.80 -18.22
CA ASN A 55 25.03 -10.35 -18.45
C ASN A 55 23.57 -9.86 -18.41
N ILE A 56 22.59 -10.74 -18.16
CA ILE A 56 21.17 -10.34 -18.09
C ILE A 56 20.97 -9.42 -16.89
N PRO A 57 20.33 -8.24 -17.03
CA PRO A 57 20.00 -7.41 -15.88
C PRO A 57 19.07 -8.13 -14.91
N ILE A 58 19.41 -8.14 -13.61
CA ILE A 58 18.62 -8.79 -12.56
C ILE A 58 18.19 -7.72 -11.56
N TYR A 59 16.88 -7.56 -11.39
CA TYR A 59 16.30 -6.75 -10.32
C TYR A 59 15.84 -7.68 -9.18
N ILE A 60 16.24 -7.36 -7.95
CA ILE A 60 15.82 -8.10 -6.76
C ILE A 60 15.23 -7.11 -5.77
N THR A 61 14.03 -7.37 -5.29
CA THR A 61 13.40 -6.60 -4.21
C THR A 61 13.20 -7.47 -2.97
N LEU A 62 13.26 -6.85 -1.80
CA LEU A 62 13.03 -7.46 -0.50
C LEU A 62 11.72 -6.90 0.05
N TYR A 63 10.77 -7.79 0.31
CA TYR A 63 9.46 -7.45 0.84
C TYR A 63 9.29 -8.05 2.24
N ASN A 64 9.01 -7.22 3.22
CA ASN A 64 8.62 -7.65 4.56
C ASN A 64 7.11 -7.89 4.60
N SER A 65 6.70 -9.14 4.79
CA SER A 65 5.28 -9.50 4.93
C SER A 65 4.72 -9.01 6.27
N SER A 66 3.45 -8.60 6.24
CA SER A 66 2.71 -8.32 7.46
C SER A 66 2.24 -9.63 8.10
N SER A 67 1.92 -9.58 9.40
CA SER A 67 1.27 -10.72 10.07
C SER A 67 -0.12 -11.00 9.45
N ALA A 68 -0.62 -12.23 9.63
CA ALA A 68 -1.89 -12.66 9.04
C ALA A 68 -3.10 -11.86 9.53
N ASP A 69 -3.00 -11.24 10.71
CA ASP A 69 -4.00 -10.41 11.38
C ASP A 69 -3.77 -8.91 11.18
N ALA A 70 -2.75 -8.50 10.41
CA ALA A 70 -2.43 -7.10 10.21
C ALA A 70 -3.50 -6.38 9.36
N THR A 71 -3.85 -5.16 9.77
CA THR A 71 -4.80 -4.30 9.03
C THR A 71 -4.16 -3.60 7.82
N LEU A 72 -2.83 -3.45 7.85
CA LEU A 72 -2.03 -2.86 6.78
C LEU A 72 -1.21 -3.95 6.08
N PRO A 73 -0.90 -3.77 4.79
CA PRO A 73 -0.05 -4.72 4.09
C PRO A 73 1.39 -4.67 4.62
N GLY A 74 2.19 -5.62 4.13
CA GLY A 74 3.65 -5.54 4.26
C GLY A 74 4.23 -4.36 3.50
N LYS A 75 5.57 -4.26 3.52
CA LYS A 75 6.30 -3.15 2.89
C LYS A 75 7.55 -3.63 2.18
N PHE A 76 7.92 -2.96 1.10
CA PHE A 76 9.26 -3.11 0.53
C PHE A 76 10.31 -2.49 1.46
N ILE A 77 11.40 -3.22 1.72
CA ILE A 77 12.46 -2.79 2.64
C ILE A 77 13.78 -2.49 1.94
N ALA A 78 13.98 -3.03 0.74
CA ALA A 78 15.13 -2.75 -0.11
C ALA A 78 14.91 -3.27 -1.53
N ASP A 79 15.66 -2.74 -2.48
CA ASP A 79 15.81 -3.33 -3.80
C ASP A 79 17.22 -3.11 -4.36
N GLY A 80 17.57 -3.89 -5.37
CA GLY A 80 18.86 -3.84 -6.02
C GLY A 80 18.75 -4.21 -7.50
N TYR A 81 19.39 -3.41 -8.34
CA TYR A 81 19.51 -3.65 -9.77
C TYR A 81 20.94 -4.05 -10.12
N PHE A 82 21.11 -5.23 -10.71
CA PHE A 82 22.41 -5.85 -10.95
C PHE A 82 22.66 -6.06 -12.44
N THR A 83 23.78 -5.51 -12.94
CA THR A 83 24.25 -5.68 -14.33
C THR A 83 25.65 -6.28 -14.31
N GLY A 84 25.77 -7.51 -14.79
CA GLY A 84 26.96 -8.33 -14.53
C GLY A 84 27.23 -8.40 -13.01
N ARG A 85 28.41 -7.96 -12.58
CA ARG A 85 28.81 -7.91 -11.15
C ARG A 85 28.57 -6.56 -10.48
N ALA A 86 28.06 -5.56 -11.21
CA ALA A 86 27.78 -4.24 -10.67
C ALA A 86 26.37 -4.20 -10.05
N GLY A 87 26.20 -3.36 -9.03
CA GLY A 87 24.92 -3.14 -8.34
C GLY A 87 25.02 -3.36 -6.84
N GLN A 88 24.10 -2.75 -6.10
CA GLN A 88 23.98 -2.87 -4.64
C GLN A 88 22.52 -2.73 -4.24
N PHE A 89 22.18 -3.28 -3.07
CA PHE A 89 20.88 -3.02 -2.47
C PHE A 89 20.84 -1.60 -1.92
N ALA A 90 19.75 -0.90 -2.15
CA ALA A 90 19.38 0.35 -1.50
C ALA A 90 18.19 0.07 -0.56
N LYS A 91 18.13 0.79 0.56
CA LYS A 91 17.00 0.68 1.50
C LYS A 91 15.79 1.42 0.94
N ASN A 92 14.61 0.85 1.16
CA ASN A 92 13.34 1.47 0.81
C ASN A 92 12.74 2.09 2.07
N THR A 93 12.14 3.25 1.92
CA THR A 93 11.52 4.03 3.00
C THR A 93 10.01 3.89 3.00
N GLU A 94 9.48 2.84 2.35
CA GLU A 94 8.05 2.59 2.23
C GLU A 94 7.40 2.42 3.60
N GLN A 95 6.30 3.14 3.82
CA GLN A 95 5.51 3.10 5.03
C GLN A 95 4.02 3.09 4.70
N TRP A 96 3.25 2.31 5.44
CA TRP A 96 1.80 2.32 5.35
C TRP A 96 1.20 2.92 6.63
N VAL A 97 0.18 3.76 6.49
CA VAL A 97 -0.57 4.35 7.61
C VAL A 97 -2.07 4.30 7.35
N LEU A 98 -2.85 4.36 8.43
CA LEU A 98 -4.31 4.43 8.37
C LEU A 98 -4.80 5.86 8.60
N PHE A 99 -5.84 6.27 7.89
CA PHE A 99 -6.59 7.49 8.18
C PHE A 99 -7.96 7.13 8.80
N PRO A 100 -8.32 7.73 9.95
CA PRO A 100 -7.53 8.64 10.75
C PRO A 100 -6.59 7.87 11.69
N SER A 101 -5.39 8.41 11.96
CA SER A 101 -4.53 7.94 13.05
C SER A 101 -3.48 8.99 13.40
N ASP A 102 -2.98 8.97 14.64
CA ASP A 102 -1.89 9.85 15.09
C ASP A 102 -0.62 9.66 14.25
N ALA A 103 -0.38 8.43 13.81
CA ALA A 103 0.76 8.10 12.94
C ALA A 103 0.64 8.79 11.59
N ALA A 104 -0.57 8.81 11.01
CA ALA A 104 -0.83 9.52 9.76
C ALA A 104 -0.75 11.04 9.94
N GLU A 105 -1.27 11.59 11.04
CA GLU A 105 -1.19 13.03 11.33
C GLU A 105 0.26 13.50 11.54
N THR A 106 1.09 12.67 12.16
CA THR A 106 2.53 12.93 12.33
C THR A 106 3.30 12.83 11.02
N LEU A 107 2.92 11.89 10.15
CA LEU A 107 3.60 11.65 8.88
C LEU A 107 3.24 12.71 7.84
N ASP A 108 1.95 13.02 7.72
CA ASP A 108 1.39 13.97 6.77
C ASP A 108 0.08 14.60 7.31
N SER A 109 0.22 15.79 7.87
CA SER A 109 -0.90 16.55 8.43
C SER A 109 -1.82 17.14 7.35
N VAL A 110 -1.33 17.34 6.12
CA VAL A 110 -2.13 17.87 5.01
C VAL A 110 -3.13 16.83 4.56
N THR A 111 -2.66 15.62 4.19
CA THR A 111 -3.53 14.51 3.79
C THR A 111 -4.49 14.12 4.94
N SER A 112 -4.04 14.22 6.20
CA SER A 112 -4.89 13.98 7.36
C SER A 112 -6.07 14.97 7.43
N SER A 113 -5.82 16.26 7.17
CA SER A 113 -6.85 17.30 7.16
C SER A 113 -7.82 17.13 5.98
N GLU A 114 -7.32 16.77 4.81
CA GLU A 114 -8.13 16.47 3.63
C GLU A 114 -9.05 15.27 3.87
N MET A 115 -8.52 14.17 4.43
CA MET A 115 -9.32 13.00 4.81
C MET A 115 -10.36 13.30 5.89
N LYS A 116 -10.05 14.20 6.83
CA LYS A 116 -11.01 14.69 7.82
C LYS A 116 -12.12 15.50 7.15
N SER A 117 -11.78 16.33 6.16
CA SER A 117 -12.75 17.12 5.40
C SER A 117 -13.68 16.23 4.58
N VAL A 118 -13.15 15.22 3.88
CA VAL A 118 -13.96 14.19 3.19
C VAL A 118 -14.94 13.52 4.15
N ARG A 119 -14.45 13.12 5.34
CA ARG A 119 -15.28 12.46 6.35
C ARG A 119 -16.43 13.35 6.82
N THR A 120 -16.15 14.62 7.13
CA THR A 120 -17.17 15.57 7.58
C THR A 120 -18.19 15.81 6.46
N ALA A 121 -17.71 16.11 5.26
CA ALA A 121 -18.55 16.38 4.09
C ALA A 121 -19.51 15.23 3.78
N LEU A 122 -19.04 13.98 3.76
CA LEU A 122 -19.90 12.84 3.47
C LEU A 122 -20.87 12.52 4.61
N LYS A 123 -20.49 12.74 5.87
CA LYS A 123 -21.39 12.56 7.03
C LYS A 123 -22.52 13.58 7.04
N GLU A 124 -22.29 14.78 6.54
CA GLU A 124 -23.32 15.83 6.42
C GLU A 124 -24.20 15.64 5.19
N PHE A 125 -23.71 14.91 4.17
CA PHE A 125 -24.41 14.71 2.90
C PHE A 125 -25.55 13.68 2.99
N ILE A 126 -25.43 12.63 3.81
CA ILE A 126 -26.46 11.60 3.98
C ILE A 126 -26.85 11.40 5.45
N PRO A 127 -28.12 11.10 5.76
CA PRO A 127 -28.56 10.84 7.12
C PRO A 127 -28.12 9.47 7.65
N GLU A 128 -27.71 8.54 6.78
CA GLU A 128 -27.27 7.21 7.17
C GLU A 128 -25.88 7.19 7.81
N THR A 129 -25.60 6.10 8.55
CA THR A 129 -24.26 5.86 9.09
C THR A 129 -23.28 5.56 7.97
N ILE A 130 -22.15 6.28 7.97
CA ILE A 130 -21.05 6.09 7.03
C ILE A 130 -19.76 5.78 7.79
N ALA A 131 -19.03 4.76 7.32
CA ALA A 131 -17.69 4.44 7.81
C ALA A 131 -16.66 4.73 6.72
N ILE A 132 -15.63 5.50 7.06
CA ILE A 132 -14.59 5.92 6.13
C ILE A 132 -13.23 5.59 6.73
N VAL A 133 -12.45 4.78 6.03
CA VAL A 133 -11.09 4.39 6.41
C VAL A 133 -10.16 4.58 5.21
N GLY A 134 -9.07 5.32 5.41
CA GLY A 134 -7.99 5.45 4.43
C GLY A 134 -6.84 4.50 4.76
N GLN A 135 -6.23 3.90 3.74
CA GLN A 135 -4.95 3.18 3.80
C GLN A 135 -4.01 3.89 2.84
N ALA A 136 -2.92 4.47 3.33
CA ALA A 136 -1.98 5.20 2.49
C ALA A 136 -0.60 4.59 2.54
N ARG A 137 0.04 4.56 1.37
CA ARG A 137 1.44 4.25 1.16
C ARG A 137 2.21 5.55 0.97
N PHE A 138 3.28 5.68 1.76
CA PHE A 138 4.27 6.73 1.62
C PHE A 138 5.59 6.12 1.16
N VAL A 139 6.21 6.75 0.16
CA VAL A 139 7.57 6.42 -0.29
C VAL A 139 8.39 7.70 -0.19
N ASP A 140 9.56 7.63 0.46
CA ASP A 140 10.40 8.80 0.75
C ASP A 140 9.65 9.93 1.43
N ARG A 141 8.75 9.57 2.36
CA ARG A 141 7.85 10.47 3.11
C ARG A 141 6.90 11.29 2.24
N LYS A 142 6.66 10.89 0.99
CA LYS A 142 5.65 11.49 0.11
C LYS A 142 4.50 10.51 -0.08
N LEU A 143 3.29 11.05 -0.14
CA LEU A 143 2.12 10.24 -0.44
C LEU A 143 2.26 9.68 -1.87
N ASP A 144 2.21 8.36 -2.00
CA ASP A 144 2.34 7.68 -3.28
C ASP A 144 1.01 7.04 -3.70
N PHE A 145 0.30 6.46 -2.73
CA PHE A 145 -0.97 5.80 -2.97
C PHE A 145 -1.92 5.98 -1.78
N LEU A 146 -3.19 6.27 -2.03
CA LEU A 146 -4.24 6.35 -1.02
C LEU A 146 -5.45 5.52 -1.45
N ARG A 147 -5.76 4.47 -0.68
CA ARG A 147 -7.03 3.74 -0.79
C ARG A 147 -8.01 4.23 0.24
N ILE A 148 -9.21 4.62 -0.17
CA ILE A 148 -10.30 5.04 0.71
C ILE A 148 -11.40 3.98 0.62
N ASN A 149 -11.81 3.41 1.75
CA ASN A 149 -13.00 2.56 1.81
C ASN A 149 -14.12 3.36 2.46
N VAL A 150 -15.21 3.54 1.72
CA VAL A 150 -16.43 4.23 2.14
C VAL A 150 -17.55 3.20 2.22
N VAL A 151 -17.97 2.86 3.43
CA VAL A 151 -19.06 1.91 3.68
C VAL A 151 -20.31 2.69 4.06
N ILE A 152 -21.36 2.52 3.26
CA ILE A 152 -22.67 3.16 3.41
C ILE A 152 -23.77 2.11 3.61
N GLN A 153 -24.94 2.58 4.04
CA GLN A 153 -26.19 1.82 4.13
C GLN A 153 -27.28 2.49 3.30
N ALA A 154 -26.96 2.82 2.05
CA ALA A 154 -27.87 3.55 1.17
C ALA A 154 -29.07 2.67 0.80
N LYS A 155 -30.24 3.31 0.72
CA LYS A 155 -31.52 2.66 0.40
C LYS A 155 -31.82 2.67 -1.09
N THR A 156 -31.24 3.62 -1.81
CA THR A 156 -31.55 3.83 -3.24
C THR A 156 -30.30 3.97 -4.09
N TYR A 157 -30.43 3.62 -5.37
CA TYR A 157 -29.43 3.89 -6.40
C TYR A 157 -29.07 5.38 -6.48
N ALA A 158 -30.07 6.26 -6.37
CA ALA A 158 -29.88 7.71 -6.50
C ALA A 158 -28.98 8.26 -5.38
N GLU A 159 -29.12 7.77 -4.14
CA GLU A 159 -28.23 8.12 -3.03
C GLU A 159 -26.79 7.67 -3.30
N ILE A 160 -26.60 6.43 -3.77
CA ILE A 160 -25.27 5.90 -4.11
C ILE A 160 -24.64 6.75 -5.22
N HIS A 161 -25.40 7.05 -6.27
CA HIS A 161 -24.92 7.83 -7.41
C HIS A 161 -24.51 9.24 -6.96
N ALA A 162 -25.38 9.95 -6.22
CA ALA A 162 -25.11 11.30 -5.74
C ALA A 162 -23.91 11.34 -4.78
N LEU A 163 -23.80 10.39 -3.86
CA LEU A 163 -22.67 10.29 -2.94
C LEU A 163 -21.36 10.01 -3.69
N THR A 164 -21.39 9.13 -4.69
CA THR A 164 -20.21 8.81 -5.50
C THR A 164 -19.73 10.04 -6.27
N GLN A 165 -20.64 10.79 -6.89
CA GLN A 165 -20.29 12.03 -7.58
C GLN A 165 -19.73 13.09 -6.63
N TYR A 166 -20.34 13.25 -5.45
CA TYR A 166 -19.85 14.19 -4.45
C TYR A 166 -18.47 13.79 -3.92
N LEU A 167 -18.26 12.51 -3.62
CA LEU A 167 -16.94 11.99 -3.24
C LEU A 167 -15.92 12.27 -4.35
N GLY A 168 -16.24 12.02 -5.61
CA GLY A 168 -15.37 12.34 -6.75
C GLY A 168 -14.88 13.79 -6.71
N SER A 169 -15.81 14.74 -6.56
CA SER A 169 -15.48 16.18 -6.47
C SER A 169 -14.58 16.53 -5.26
N LEU A 170 -14.72 15.82 -4.15
CA LEU A 170 -13.86 16.02 -2.98
C LEU A 170 -12.44 15.49 -3.23
N LEU A 171 -12.30 14.36 -3.94
CA LEU A 171 -10.99 13.76 -4.25
C LEU A 171 -10.23 14.54 -5.33
N GLU A 172 -10.92 15.20 -6.26
CA GLU A 172 -10.31 16.14 -7.20
C GLU A 172 -9.60 17.29 -6.48
N ASN A 173 -10.09 17.69 -5.30
CA ASN A 173 -9.56 18.81 -4.54
C ASN A 173 -8.35 18.46 -3.64
N PHE A 174 -7.94 17.18 -3.56
CA PHE A 174 -6.71 16.82 -2.83
C PHE A 174 -5.50 17.51 -3.45
N SER A 175 -4.66 18.08 -2.59
CA SER A 175 -3.53 18.93 -2.95
C SER A 175 -2.38 18.16 -3.58
N ASP A 176 -2.10 16.94 -3.12
CA ASP A 176 -1.14 16.07 -3.79
C ASP A 176 -1.75 15.56 -5.09
N LYS A 177 -1.22 15.99 -6.24
CA LYS A 177 -1.68 15.57 -7.57
C LYS A 177 -0.93 14.34 -8.10
N GLY A 178 0.24 14.01 -7.53
CA GLY A 178 1.03 12.86 -7.96
C GLY A 178 0.61 11.54 -7.30
N ALA A 179 -0.15 11.62 -6.20
CA ALA A 179 -0.68 10.45 -5.52
C ALA A 179 -1.86 9.81 -6.26
N ILE A 180 -1.77 8.50 -6.48
CA ILE A 180 -2.89 7.69 -6.96
C ILE A 180 -3.91 7.53 -5.82
N ILE A 181 -5.16 7.91 -6.06
CA ILE A 181 -6.25 7.74 -5.11
C ILE A 181 -7.26 6.74 -5.65
N VAL A 182 -7.62 5.74 -4.85
CA VAL A 182 -8.68 4.78 -5.17
C VAL A 182 -9.70 4.77 -4.04
N ALA A 183 -10.92 5.23 -4.31
CA ALA A 183 -12.03 5.13 -3.37
C ALA A 183 -12.99 4.00 -3.75
N ASN A 184 -13.16 3.03 -2.86
CA ASN A 184 -14.16 1.99 -2.97
C ASN A 184 -15.40 2.40 -2.18
N VAL A 185 -16.51 2.63 -2.89
CA VAL A 185 -17.82 2.83 -2.28
C VAL A 185 -18.48 1.47 -2.15
N LYS A 186 -18.82 1.10 -0.92
CA LYS A 186 -19.47 -0.17 -0.59
C LYS A 186 -20.83 0.07 0.04
N ASN A 187 -21.85 -0.60 -0.46
CA ASN A 187 -23.12 -0.70 0.27
C ASN A 187 -23.09 -2.01 1.05
N TYR A 188 -23.06 -1.92 2.39
CA TYR A 188 -22.70 -3.05 3.25
C TYR A 188 -21.35 -3.66 2.84
N ASN A 189 -21.37 -4.85 2.22
CA ASN A 189 -20.16 -5.57 1.81
C ASN A 189 -19.89 -5.48 0.31
N ASP A 190 -20.88 -5.06 -0.49
CA ASP A 190 -20.81 -5.09 -1.94
C ASP A 190 -20.22 -3.78 -2.44
N THR A 191 -19.20 -3.88 -3.30
CA THR A 191 -18.67 -2.70 -3.98
C THR A 191 -19.69 -2.26 -5.01
N VAL A 192 -20.10 -1.01 -4.94
CA VAL A 192 -21.13 -0.40 -5.79
C VAL A 192 -20.54 0.66 -6.72
N ALA A 193 -19.43 1.27 -6.32
CA ALA A 193 -18.66 2.15 -7.18
C ALA A 193 -17.18 2.15 -6.79
N ILE A 194 -16.33 2.43 -7.77
CA ILE A 194 -14.90 2.66 -7.62
C ILE A 194 -14.60 4.01 -8.27
N ILE A 195 -13.94 4.89 -7.52
CA ILE A 195 -13.42 6.16 -8.04
C ILE A 195 -11.90 6.05 -8.05
N GLN A 196 -11.29 6.28 -9.20
CA GLN A 196 -9.84 6.31 -9.34
C GLN A 196 -9.42 7.69 -9.81
N ARG A 197 -8.49 8.31 -9.09
CA ARG A 197 -7.74 9.46 -9.56
C ARG A 197 -6.30 9.02 -9.75
N ASP A 198 -5.78 9.09 -10.96
CA ASP A 198 -4.40 8.71 -11.23
C ASP A 198 -3.40 9.82 -10.88
N ALA A 199 -2.12 9.58 -11.18
CA ALA A 199 -1.03 10.51 -10.90
C ALA A 199 -0.97 11.71 -11.87
N ASP A 200 -1.73 11.67 -12.98
CA ASP A 200 -1.90 12.79 -13.90
C ASP A 200 -3.08 13.69 -13.45
N GLY A 201 -3.87 13.21 -12.48
CA GLY A 201 -5.00 13.90 -11.87
C GLY A 201 -6.34 13.55 -12.51
N ASP A 202 -6.36 12.66 -13.51
CA ASP A 202 -7.57 12.26 -14.21
C ASP A 202 -8.45 11.40 -13.30
N LEU A 203 -9.72 11.79 -13.17
CA LEU A 203 -10.69 11.10 -12.33
C LEU A 203 -11.62 10.22 -13.19
N THR A 204 -11.67 8.94 -12.85
CA THR A 204 -12.55 7.94 -13.45
C THR A 204 -13.49 7.37 -12.40
N VAL A 205 -14.77 7.27 -12.73
CA VAL A 205 -15.78 6.62 -11.90
C VAL A 205 -16.29 5.36 -12.61
N ILE A 206 -16.25 4.23 -11.91
CA ILE A 206 -16.72 2.94 -12.36
C ILE A 206 -17.84 2.48 -11.43
N TYR A 207 -19.02 2.19 -11.97
CA TYR A 207 -20.12 1.61 -11.22
C TYR A 207 -20.16 0.09 -11.41
N THR A 208 -20.40 -0.65 -10.33
CA THR A 208 -20.18 -2.11 -10.29
C THR A 208 -21.42 -2.93 -9.92
N TYR A 209 -22.52 -2.27 -9.60
CA TYR A 209 -23.82 -2.91 -9.37
C TYR A 209 -24.47 -3.39 -10.67
#